data_AF-A0A2H9P0Y4-F1
#
_entry.id   AF-A0A2H9P0Y4-F1
#
_cell.length_a   1.000
_cell.length_b   1.000
_cell.length_c   1.000
_cell.angle_alpha   90.00
_cell.angle_beta   90.00
_cell.angle_gamma   90.00
#
_symmetry.space_group_name_H-M   'P 1'
#
loop_
_entity.id
_entity.type
_entity.pdbx_description
1 polymer ?
#
loop_
_entity_poly.entity_id
_entity_poly.type
_entity_poly.pdbx_seq_one_letter_code
_entity_poly.pdbx_strand_id
1 'polypeptide(L)'
;FTQELNADEEKVGVPVAVFSLTEIVVHKGDKITIHFINPAEEPEDRHTFTIDTPYQMNYDLAGGESTQFSFTADTVGIFTYYCTYDLPSMIGQLVVLP
;
A
#
# COMPACT_ATOMS: atom_id res chain seq x y z
N PHE A 1 -5.29 0.24 5.80
CA PHE A 1 -6.08 -0.99 5.63
C PHE A 1 -6.11 -1.32 4.14
N THR A 2 -6.20 -2.60 3.78
CA THR A 2 -6.48 -3.06 2.42
C THR A 2 -7.95 -3.44 2.30
N GLN A 3 -8.48 -3.48 1.09
CA GLN A 3 -9.85 -3.86 0.82
C GLN A 3 -9.93 -4.62 -0.50
N GLU A 4 -10.44 -5.85 -0.44
CA GLU A 4 -10.90 -6.57 -1.63
C GLU A 4 -12.12 -5.89 -2.23
N LEU A 5 -12.14 -5.73 -3.55
CA LEU A 5 -13.35 -5.31 -4.25
C LEU A 5 -14.15 -6.55 -4.65
N ASN A 6 -15.46 -6.51 -4.47
CA ASN A 6 -16.38 -7.51 -5.00
C ASN A 6 -16.55 -7.36 -6.52
N ALA A 7 -15.44 -7.38 -7.26
CA ALA A 7 -15.41 -7.36 -8.71
C ALA A 7 -15.59 -8.80 -9.25
N ASP A 8 -16.19 -8.91 -10.43
CA ASP A 8 -16.20 -10.16 -11.19
C ASP A 8 -14.83 -10.32 -11.85
N GLU A 9 -13.86 -10.80 -11.08
CA GLU A 9 -12.43 -10.87 -11.48
C GLU A 9 -12.22 -11.71 -12.74
N GLU A 10 -13.09 -12.69 -13.01
CA GLU A 10 -13.08 -13.49 -14.25
C GLU A 10 -13.36 -12.62 -15.50
N LYS A 11 -14.16 -11.56 -15.35
CA LYS A 11 -14.39 -10.56 -16.41
C LYS A 11 -13.33 -9.47 -16.46
N VAL A 12 -12.73 -9.11 -15.32
CA VAL A 12 -11.68 -8.08 -15.25
C VAL A 12 -10.32 -8.66 -15.67
N GLY A 13 -10.14 -9.96 -15.55
CA GLY A 13 -8.93 -10.70 -15.93
C GLY A 13 -7.76 -10.51 -14.96
N VAL A 14 -7.97 -9.83 -13.85
CA VAL A 14 -6.98 -9.59 -12.77
C VAL A 14 -7.69 -9.52 -11.41
N PRO A 15 -7.05 -9.98 -10.33
CA PRO A 15 -7.49 -9.71 -8.96
C PRO A 15 -7.63 -8.20 -8.72
N VAL A 16 -8.65 -7.78 -7.96
CA VAL A 16 -8.94 -6.36 -7.75
C VAL A 16 -9.07 -6.03 -6.26
N ALA A 17 -7.95 -5.64 -5.65
CA ALA A 17 -7.90 -5.01 -4.34
C ALA A 17 -7.53 -3.52 -4.42
N VAL A 18 -7.78 -2.79 -3.33
CA VAL A 18 -7.40 -1.38 -3.15
C VAL A 18 -6.83 -1.10 -1.76
N PHE A 19 -6.02 -0.06 -1.64
CA PHE A 19 -5.72 0.52 -0.33
C PHE A 19 -6.89 1.41 0.12
N SER A 20 -7.26 1.33 1.39
CA SER A 20 -8.28 2.23 1.98
C SER A 20 -7.85 3.70 1.98
N LEU A 21 -6.54 3.94 1.95
CA LEU A 21 -5.93 5.25 1.85
C LEU A 21 -5.09 5.24 0.58
N THR A 22 -5.48 6.04 -0.41
CA THR A 22 -4.82 6.11 -1.73
C THR A 22 -3.95 7.36 -1.89
N GLU A 23 -4.00 8.28 -0.91
CA GLU A 23 -3.15 9.48 -0.88
C GLU A 23 -2.72 9.78 0.56
N ILE A 24 -1.42 10.02 0.75
CA ILE A 24 -0.80 10.42 2.01
C ILE A 24 -0.04 11.72 1.72
N VAL A 25 -0.52 12.86 2.23
CA VAL A 25 0.12 14.17 2.04
C VAL A 25 0.83 14.60 3.32
N VAL A 26 2.12 14.89 3.22
CA VAL A 26 3.01 15.23 4.34
C VAL A 26 4.00 16.32 3.94
N HIS A 27 4.74 16.87 4.90
CA HIS A 27 5.88 17.74 4.65
C HIS A 27 7.22 17.01 4.75
N LYS A 28 8.22 17.55 4.07
CA LYS A 28 9.58 17.05 4.16
C LYS A 28 10.06 17.06 5.62
N GLY A 29 10.60 15.93 6.08
CA GLY A 29 11.10 15.74 7.43
C GLY A 29 10.06 15.22 8.43
N ASP A 30 8.80 15.05 8.01
CA ASP A 30 7.79 14.40 8.84
C ASP A 30 8.18 12.93 9.09
N LYS A 31 8.02 12.48 10.34
CA LYS A 31 8.11 11.07 10.70
C LYS A 31 6.74 10.42 10.55
N ILE A 32 6.61 9.57 9.56
CA ILE A 32 5.37 8.85 9.25
C ILE A 32 5.38 7.51 10.00
N THR A 33 4.22 7.11 10.52
CA THR A 33 3.99 5.76 11.03
C THR A 33 2.79 5.17 10.32
N ILE A 34 2.99 4.07 9.61
CA ILE A 34 1.93 3.35 8.90
C ILE A 34 1.53 2.14 9.75
N HIS A 35 0.23 1.98 9.92
CA HIS A 35 -0.39 0.76 10.42
C HIS A 35 -0.97 0.02 9.21
N PHE A 36 -0.23 -0.97 8.73
CA PHE A 36 -0.62 -1.75 7.57
C PHE A 36 -1.33 -3.02 8.06
N ILE A 37 -2.57 -3.20 7.62
CA ILE A 37 -3.49 -4.24 8.10
C ILE A 37 -4.12 -4.85 6.87
N ASN A 38 -3.97 -6.17 6.73
CA ASN A 38 -4.63 -7.00 5.74
C ASN A 38 -5.82 -7.71 6.42
N PRO A 39 -7.07 -7.28 6.18
CA PRO A 39 -8.23 -7.86 6.82
C PRO A 39 -8.79 -9.09 6.10
N ALA A 40 -8.16 -9.56 5.01
CA ALA A 40 -8.60 -10.76 4.32
C ALA A 40 -8.61 -11.97 5.27
N GLU A 41 -9.60 -12.86 5.10
CA GLU A 41 -9.78 -14.01 6.01
C GLU A 41 -8.78 -15.13 5.67
N GLU A 42 -8.45 -15.28 4.39
CA GLU A 42 -7.61 -16.38 3.91
C GLU A 42 -6.13 -15.95 3.85
N PRO A 43 -5.18 -16.73 4.42
CA PRO A 43 -3.75 -16.37 4.44
C PRO A 43 -3.11 -16.20 3.06
N GLU A 44 -3.67 -16.82 2.02
CA GLU A 44 -3.25 -16.70 0.62
C GLU A 44 -3.58 -15.36 -0.04
N ASP A 45 -4.54 -14.61 0.51
CA ASP A 45 -4.91 -13.27 0.02
C ASP A 45 -3.88 -12.25 0.52
N ARG A 46 -2.69 -12.33 -0.07
CA ARG A 46 -1.52 -11.56 0.36
C ARG A 46 -1.51 -10.16 -0.22
N HIS A 47 -1.07 -9.19 0.58
CA HIS A 47 -0.91 -7.80 0.17
C HIS A 47 0.45 -7.24 0.54
N THR A 48 1.01 -6.44 -0.35
CA THR A 48 2.23 -5.67 -0.05
C THR A 48 1.98 -4.17 0.07
N PHE A 49 2.77 -3.52 0.90
CA PHE A 49 3.02 -2.08 0.85
C PHE A 49 4.44 -1.87 0.36
N THR A 50 4.59 -1.55 -0.93
CA THR A 50 5.88 -1.41 -1.59
C THR A 50 6.09 0.03 -2.06
N ILE A 51 7.21 0.65 -1.70
CA ILE A 51 7.69 1.90 -2.32
C ILE A 51 9.12 1.68 -2.79
N ASP A 52 9.38 1.97 -4.07
CA ASP A 52 10.70 1.90 -4.67
C ASP A 52 11.61 3.07 -4.19
N THR A 53 12.62 3.43 -4.98
CA THR A 53 13.49 4.58 -4.69
C THR A 53 12.68 5.86 -4.48
N PRO A 54 12.98 6.67 -3.43
CA PRO A 54 14.13 6.58 -2.52
C PRO A 54 13.89 5.75 -1.25
N TYR A 55 12.64 5.45 -0.91
CA TYR A 55 12.29 4.85 0.39
C TYR A 55 12.66 3.37 0.50
N GLN A 56 12.66 2.63 -0.62
CA GLN A 56 13.14 1.24 -0.72
C GLN A 56 12.57 0.34 0.38
N MET A 57 11.25 0.25 0.44
CA MET A 57 10.56 -0.58 1.44
C MET A 57 9.53 -1.50 0.80
N ASN A 58 9.41 -2.68 1.40
CA ASN A 58 8.42 -3.68 1.02
C ASN A 58 7.94 -4.42 2.27
N TYR A 59 6.65 -4.30 2.59
CA TYR A 59 6.01 -5.02 3.68
C TYR A 59 4.95 -5.95 3.12
N ASP A 60 5.16 -7.26 3.23
CA ASP A 60 4.28 -8.30 2.69
C ASP A 60 3.52 -8.98 3.84
N LEU A 61 2.18 -8.98 3.79
CA LEU A 61 1.30 -9.52 4.81
C LEU A 61 0.39 -10.61 4.23
N ALA A 62 0.28 -11.75 4.93
CA ALA A 62 -0.80 -12.71 4.71
C ALA A 62 -2.15 -12.11 5.11
N GLY A 63 -3.25 -12.73 4.69
CA GLY A 63 -4.58 -12.45 5.23
C GLY A 63 -4.59 -12.56 6.76
N GLY A 64 -5.28 -11.62 7.43
CA GLY A 64 -5.39 -11.53 8.88
C GLY A 64 -4.18 -10.92 9.59
N GLU A 65 -3.09 -10.62 8.88
CA GLU A 65 -1.90 -10.04 9.48
C GLU A 65 -1.93 -8.51 9.54
N SER A 66 -1.13 -7.97 10.47
CA SER A 66 -0.87 -6.54 10.56
C SER A 66 0.57 -6.27 10.94
N THR A 67 1.09 -5.13 10.48
CA THR A 67 2.40 -4.63 10.87
C THR A 67 2.37 -3.12 11.07
N GLN A 68 3.35 -2.61 11.81
CA GLN A 68 3.58 -1.19 12.00
C GLN A 68 5.02 -0.87 11.61
N PHE A 69 5.20 0.20 10.83
CA PHE A 69 6.51 0.69 10.46
C PHE A 69 6.54 2.22 10.38
N SER A 70 7.74 2.78 10.54
CA SER A 70 7.95 4.22 10.47
C SER A 70 9.13 4.57 9.57
N PHE A 71 9.02 5.69 8.87
CA PHE A 71 10.07 6.26 8.04
C PHE A 71 9.95 7.80 8.04
N THR A 72 11.01 8.48 7.63
CA THR A 72 10.99 9.94 7.48
C THR A 72 10.76 10.30 6.02
N ALA A 73 9.85 11.24 5.74
CA ALA A 73 9.62 11.76 4.40
C ALA A 73 10.74 12.74 3.99
N ASP A 74 11.92 12.23 3.66
CA ASP A 74 13.12 13.08 3.45
C ASP A 74 13.26 13.65 2.03
N THR A 75 12.46 13.15 1.07
CA THR A 75 12.54 13.55 -0.34
C THR A 75 11.22 14.14 -0.80
N VAL A 76 11.24 15.40 -1.25
CA VAL A 76 10.08 16.07 -1.88
C VAL A 76 9.75 15.38 -3.19
N GLY A 77 8.46 15.14 -3.44
CA GLY A 77 8.00 14.47 -4.65
C GLY A 77 6.71 13.68 -4.43
N ILE A 78 6.30 12.98 -5.48
CA ILE A 78 5.18 12.04 -5.45
C ILE A 78 5.75 10.64 -5.69
N PHE A 79 5.47 9.73 -4.76
CA PHE A 79 5.98 8.36 -4.78
C PHE A 79 4.80 7.40 -4.73
N THR A 80 4.78 6.44 -5.63
CA THR A 80 3.71 5.42 -5.63
C THR A 80 4.03 4.37 -4.58
N TYR A 81 3.06 4.07 -3.72
CA TYR A 81 3.03 2.80 -3.01
C TYR A 81 2.07 1.85 -3.71
N TYR A 82 2.44 0.58 -3.82
CA TYR A 82 1.65 -0.41 -4.55
C TYR A 82 1.71 -1.79 -3.88
N CYS A 83 0.69 -2.62 -4.16
CA CYS A 83 0.74 -4.04 -3.90
C CYS A 83 1.37 -4.76 -5.10
N THR A 84 2.27 -5.71 -4.88
CA THR A 84 2.89 -6.50 -5.96
C THR A 84 1.97 -7.60 -6.52
N TYR A 85 0.90 -7.95 -5.81
CA TYR A 85 -0.04 -9.01 -6.19
C TYR A 85 -1.20 -8.46 -7.05
N ASP A 86 -1.70 -7.25 -6.73
CA ASP A 86 -2.95 -6.70 -7.29
C ASP A 86 -2.73 -5.44 -8.15
N LEU A 87 -1.70 -5.48 -9.00
CA LEU A 87 -1.56 -4.47 -10.05
C LEU A 87 -2.53 -4.75 -11.20
N PRO A 88 -3.13 -3.70 -11.80
CA PRO A 88 -2.83 -2.29 -11.61
C PRO A 88 -3.74 -1.57 -10.58
N SER A 89 -4.66 -2.26 -9.91
CA SER A 89 -5.72 -1.61 -9.12
C SER A 89 -5.26 -1.10 -7.75
N MET A 90 -4.34 -1.81 -7.11
CA MET A 90 -3.95 -1.54 -5.73
C MET A 90 -2.73 -0.63 -5.65
N ILE A 91 -2.97 0.66 -5.89
CA ILE A 91 -1.97 1.72 -5.87
C ILE A 91 -2.42 2.91 -5.01
N GLY A 92 -1.45 3.64 -4.47
CA GLY A 92 -1.67 4.92 -3.82
C GLY A 92 -0.42 5.80 -3.88
N GLN A 93 -0.50 7.02 -3.38
CA GLN A 93 0.54 8.04 -3.51
C GLN A 93 0.95 8.62 -2.16
N LEU A 94 2.25 8.63 -1.91
CA LEU A 94 2.88 9.49 -0.91
C LEU A 94 3.29 10.81 -1.59
N VAL A 95 2.66 11.91 -1.18
CA VAL A 95 2.95 13.26 -1.64
C VAL A 95 3.72 13.99 -0.54
N VAL A 96 4.99 14.27 -0.81
CA VAL A 96 5.88 15.00 0.11
C VAL A 96 6.04 16.42 -0.38
N LEU A 97 5.46 17.34 0.36
CA LEU A 97 5.56 18.78 0.15
C LEU A 97 6.89 19.33 0.71
N PRO A 98 7.40 20.45 0.18
CA PRO A 98 8.58 21.12 0.74
C PRO A 98 8.47 21.48 2.22
#